data_AF-A0A1D1VHQ0-F1
#
_entry.id   AF-A0A1D1VHQ0-F1
#
_cell.length_a   1.000
_cell.length_b   1.000
_cell.length_c   1.000
_cell.angle_alpha   90.00
_cell.angle_beta   90.00
_cell.angle_gamma   90.00
#
_symmetry.space_group_name_H-M   'P 1'
#
loop_
_entity.id
_entity.type
_entity.pdbx_description
1 polymer ?
#
loop_
_entity_poly.entity_id
_entity_poly.type
_entity_poly.pdbx_seq_one_letter_code
_entity_poly.pdbx_strand_id
1 'polypeptide(L)'
;MTVKTLMKEGYGLAKSTVSRVWKSVGSEASRKPPAKNEKNNSRKPVTRTPTKIRKIADLCSSDNPVPQRTMAAKAGVSQHTVNTIIHKDLAGFSYRGQTRFYSIPRKVKVNVDLSIRMVLQPMFDFDVPNLYGADAHKVILHMDSAFSYRQKDRRVAPKPRNRVHNEDRMVGE
;
A
#
# COMPACT_ATOMS: atom_id res chain seq x y z
N MET A 1 -8.20 -49.51 -12.83
CA MET A 1 -7.62 -49.29 -14.18
C MET A 1 -7.53 -47.79 -14.43
N THR A 2 -6.36 -47.24 -14.82
CA THR A 2 -6.21 -45.77 -15.01
C THR A 2 -6.25 -45.38 -16.49
N VAL A 3 -6.63 -44.14 -16.81
CA VAL A 3 -6.70 -43.65 -18.21
C VAL A 3 -5.36 -43.79 -18.94
N LYS A 4 -4.24 -43.60 -18.22
CA LYS A 4 -2.88 -43.74 -18.79
C LYS A 4 -2.55 -45.17 -19.24
N THR A 5 -3.09 -46.18 -18.54
CA THR A 5 -2.92 -47.60 -18.92
C THR A 5 -3.68 -47.92 -20.22
N LEU A 6 -4.90 -47.43 -20.38
CA LEU A 6 -5.72 -47.66 -21.58
C LEU A 6 -5.15 -47.00 -22.84
N MET A 7 -4.55 -45.82 -22.71
CA MET A 7 -3.88 -45.17 -23.85
C MET A 7 -2.60 -45.90 -24.27
N LYS A 8 -1.89 -46.54 -23.33
CA LYS A 8 -0.72 -47.39 -23.64
C LYS A 8 -1.12 -48.69 -24.35
N GLU A 9 -2.31 -49.20 -24.07
CA GLU A 9 -2.90 -50.38 -24.72
C GLU A 9 -3.48 -50.07 -26.12
N GLY A 10 -3.32 -48.83 -26.62
CA GLY A 10 -3.72 -48.45 -27.97
C GLY A 10 -5.15 -47.91 -28.10
N TYR A 11 -5.89 -47.76 -26.99
CA TYR A 11 -7.23 -47.20 -27.03
C TYR A 11 -7.21 -45.67 -27.14
N GLY A 12 -7.75 -45.15 -28.25
CA GLY A 12 -7.96 -43.72 -28.48
C GLY A 12 -9.16 -43.19 -27.70
N LEU A 13 -8.94 -42.74 -26.46
CA LEU A 13 -10.01 -42.19 -25.62
C LEU A 13 -10.03 -40.66 -25.64
N ALA A 14 -11.14 -40.09 -26.08
CA ALA A 14 -11.39 -38.65 -25.95
C ALA A 14 -11.63 -38.28 -24.48
N LYS A 15 -11.10 -37.12 -24.05
CA LYS A 15 -11.30 -36.58 -22.69
C LYS A 15 -12.78 -36.44 -22.32
N SER A 16 -13.61 -36.10 -23.29
CA SER A 16 -15.07 -36.00 -23.14
C SER A 16 -15.70 -37.34 -22.76
N THR A 17 -15.25 -38.44 -23.38
CA THR A 17 -15.73 -39.79 -23.08
C THR A 17 -15.40 -40.20 -21.65
N VAL A 18 -14.17 -39.97 -21.20
CA VAL A 18 -13.76 -40.22 -19.81
C VAL A 18 -14.61 -39.41 -18.84
N SER A 19 -14.88 -38.13 -19.15
CA SER A 19 -15.73 -37.29 -18.31
C SER A 19 -17.18 -37.79 -18.25
N ARG A 20 -17.75 -38.27 -19.36
CA ARG A 20 -19.11 -38.82 -19.38
C ARG A 20 -19.20 -40.12 -18.56
N VAL A 21 -18.25 -41.03 -18.73
CA VAL A 21 -18.19 -42.28 -17.95
C VAL A 21 -17.98 -41.98 -16.47
N TRP A 22 -17.08 -41.05 -16.12
CA TRP A 22 -16.90 -40.64 -14.73
C TRP A 22 -18.18 -40.03 -14.14
N LYS A 23 -18.92 -39.24 -14.93
CA LYS A 23 -20.19 -38.66 -14.48
C LYS A 23 -21.30 -39.72 -14.34
N SER A 24 -21.37 -40.72 -15.22
CA SER A 24 -22.41 -41.75 -15.15
C SER A 24 -22.13 -42.79 -14.07
N VAL A 25 -20.88 -43.24 -13.93
CA VAL A 25 -20.48 -44.25 -12.94
C VAL A 25 -20.21 -43.62 -11.58
N GLY A 26 -19.59 -42.44 -11.56
CA GLY A 26 -19.25 -41.72 -10.33
C GLY A 26 -20.44 -41.10 -9.61
N SER A 27 -21.55 -40.81 -10.30
CA SER A 27 -22.77 -40.32 -9.65
C SER A 27 -23.47 -41.39 -8.81
N GLU A 28 -23.35 -42.68 -9.17
CA GLU A 28 -23.96 -43.77 -8.41
C GLU A 28 -23.14 -44.15 -7.16
N ALA A 29 -21.81 -44.05 -7.23
CA ALA A 29 -20.93 -44.42 -6.11
C ALA A 29 -20.72 -43.30 -5.06
N SER A 30 -21.01 -42.04 -5.39
CA SER A 30 -20.68 -40.88 -4.58
C SER A 30 -21.93 -40.15 -4.06
N ARG A 31 -22.52 -40.64 -2.97
CA ARG A 31 -23.55 -39.90 -2.21
C ARG A 31 -23.04 -38.58 -1.57
N LYS A 32 -21.78 -38.22 -1.76
CA LYS A 32 -21.22 -36.94 -1.28
C LYS A 32 -21.10 -35.99 -2.47
N PRO A 33 -21.74 -34.81 -2.44
CA PRO A 33 -21.54 -33.82 -3.48
C PRO A 33 -20.05 -33.41 -3.50
N PRO A 34 -19.48 -33.13 -4.68
CA PRO A 34 -18.13 -32.59 -4.76
C PRO A 34 -18.08 -31.31 -3.95
N ALA A 35 -17.08 -31.20 -3.05
CA ALA A 35 -16.91 -30.05 -2.18
C ALA A 35 -17.05 -28.76 -3.01
N LYS A 36 -18.02 -27.93 -2.65
CA LYS A 36 -18.22 -26.63 -3.27
C LYS A 36 -16.88 -25.89 -3.16
N ASN A 37 -16.26 -25.56 -4.30
CA ASN A 37 -15.14 -24.62 -4.32
C ASN A 37 -15.68 -23.31 -3.74
N GLU A 38 -15.32 -23.02 -2.49
CA GLU A 38 -15.65 -21.75 -1.85
C GLU A 38 -15.12 -20.64 -2.75
N LYS A 39 -16.04 -19.78 -3.20
CA LYS A 39 -15.69 -18.57 -3.95
C LYS A 39 -14.67 -17.82 -3.09
N ASN A 40 -13.50 -17.55 -3.67
CA ASN A 40 -12.42 -16.77 -3.05
C ASN A 40 -13.00 -15.50 -2.43
N ASN A 41 -13.28 -15.54 -1.13
CA ASN A 41 -13.61 -14.37 -0.36
C ASN A 41 -12.42 -13.41 -0.54
N SER A 42 -12.70 -12.19 -1.00
CA SER A 42 -11.69 -11.13 -1.10
C SER A 42 -10.91 -11.12 0.20
N ARG A 43 -9.61 -11.45 0.14
CA ARG A 43 -8.78 -11.61 1.34
C ARG A 43 -8.94 -10.34 2.16
N LYS A 44 -9.49 -10.46 3.36
CA LYS A 44 -9.58 -9.33 4.30
C LYS A 44 -8.17 -8.73 4.42
N PRO A 45 -8.02 -7.39 4.40
CA PRO A 45 -6.71 -6.76 4.56
C PRO A 45 -6.05 -7.34 5.81
N VAL A 46 -4.86 -7.91 5.66
CA VAL A 46 -4.15 -8.54 6.77
C VAL A 46 -3.85 -7.45 7.80
N THR A 47 -4.64 -7.42 8.87
CA THR A 47 -4.40 -6.53 10.00
C THR A 47 -3.09 -6.98 10.64
N ARG A 48 -2.14 -6.06 10.76
CA ARG A 48 -0.81 -6.38 11.28
C ARG A 48 -0.94 -6.76 12.75
N THR A 49 -0.35 -7.88 13.15
CA THR A 49 -0.48 -8.34 14.54
C THR A 49 0.30 -7.40 15.47
N PRO A 50 -0.26 -7.02 16.64
CA PRO A 50 0.40 -6.12 17.59
C PRO A 50 1.80 -6.59 17.98
N THR A 51 2.01 -7.90 18.05
CA THR A 51 3.29 -8.51 18.37
C THR A 51 4.38 -8.18 17.35
N LYS A 52 4.04 -8.15 16.06
CA LYS A 52 4.98 -7.80 14.99
C LYS A 52 5.32 -6.30 15.03
N ILE A 53 4.33 -5.47 15.35
CA ILE A 53 4.53 -4.03 15.53
C ILE A 53 5.50 -3.77 16.68
N ARG A 54 5.28 -4.38 17.86
CA ARG A 54 6.18 -4.25 19.02
C ARG A 54 7.60 -4.70 18.71
N LYS A 55 7.79 -5.88 18.12
CA LYS A 55 9.13 -6.36 17.74
C LYS A 55 9.88 -5.38 16.84
N ILE A 56 9.19 -4.77 15.87
CA ILE A 56 9.82 -3.78 14.98
C ILE A 56 10.09 -2.48 15.74
N ALA A 57 9.19 -2.04 16.61
CA ALA A 57 9.40 -0.88 17.48
C ALA A 57 10.65 -1.03 18.35
N ASP A 58 10.85 -2.20 18.94
CA ASP A 58 12.02 -2.49 19.78
C ASP A 58 13.32 -2.40 18.96
N LEU A 59 13.31 -2.94 17.74
CA LEU A 59 14.44 -2.87 16.80
C LEU A 59 14.70 -1.44 16.28
N CYS A 60 13.67 -0.61 16.21
CA CYS A 60 13.77 0.80 15.83
C CYS A 60 14.25 1.69 16.99
N SER A 61 14.03 1.26 18.24
CA SER A 61 14.37 2.03 19.45
C SER A 61 15.84 1.85 19.88
N SER A 62 16.62 1.04 19.16
CA SER A 62 18.05 0.87 19.40
C SER A 62 18.84 2.10 18.90
N ASP A 63 19.91 2.51 19.60
CA ASP A 63 20.74 3.70 19.25
C ASP A 63 21.23 3.71 17.79
N ASN A 64 21.38 2.54 17.19
CA ASN A 64 21.66 2.37 15.78
C ASN A 64 20.67 1.33 15.19
N PRO A 65 19.54 1.76 14.60
CA PRO A 65 18.53 0.84 14.12
C PRO A 65 19.09 0.00 12.98
N VAL A 66 18.92 -1.33 13.08
CA VAL A 66 19.38 -2.25 12.05
C VAL A 66 18.62 -2.01 10.72
N PRO A 67 19.24 -2.26 9.55
CA PRO A 67 18.58 -2.08 8.26
C PRO A 67 17.24 -2.82 8.17
N GLN A 68 16.26 -2.26 7.46
CA GLN A 68 14.91 -2.85 7.34
C GLN A 68 14.93 -4.30 6.86
N ARG A 69 15.89 -4.67 6.00
CA ARG A 69 16.08 -6.06 5.53
C ARG A 69 16.45 -7.01 6.68
N THR A 70 17.29 -6.55 7.60
CA THR A 70 17.68 -7.30 8.80
C THR A 70 16.52 -7.37 9.79
N MET A 71 15.76 -6.28 9.95
CA MET A 71 14.53 -6.29 10.75
C MET A 71 13.52 -7.30 10.22
N ALA A 72 13.34 -7.35 8.90
CA ALA A 72 12.43 -8.27 8.22
C ALA A 72 12.80 -9.74 8.50
N ALA A 73 14.09 -10.08 8.40
CA ALA A 73 14.60 -11.40 8.74
C ALA A 73 14.35 -11.75 10.22
N LYS A 74 14.68 -10.83 11.15
CA LYS A 74 14.48 -11.04 12.59
C LYS A 74 13.00 -11.16 13.00
N ALA A 75 12.12 -10.39 12.37
CA ALA A 75 10.69 -10.38 12.67
C ALA A 75 9.87 -11.41 11.88
N GLY A 76 10.47 -12.11 10.91
CA GLY A 76 9.79 -13.09 10.05
C GLY A 76 8.71 -12.44 9.18
N VAL A 77 9.00 -11.28 8.61
CA VAL A 77 8.08 -10.52 7.75
C VAL A 77 8.77 -10.04 6.48
N SER A 78 7.99 -9.58 5.51
CA SER A 78 8.58 -8.94 4.33
C SER A 78 9.15 -7.56 4.68
N GLN A 79 10.18 -7.12 3.96
CA GLN A 79 10.71 -5.75 4.09
C GLN A 79 9.63 -4.70 3.85
N HIS A 80 8.72 -4.93 2.90
CA HIS A 80 7.58 -4.03 2.66
C HIS A 80 6.67 -3.91 3.89
N THR A 81 6.47 -5.01 4.63
CA THR A 81 5.70 -5.00 5.89
C THR A 81 6.42 -4.17 6.95
N VAL A 82 7.75 -4.28 7.07
CA VAL A 82 8.54 -3.43 7.99
C VAL A 82 8.37 -1.96 7.62
N ASN A 83 8.58 -1.60 6.36
CA ASN A 83 8.41 -0.23 5.87
C ASN A 83 7.00 0.29 6.19
N THR A 84 5.99 -0.53 5.96
CA THR A 84 4.60 -0.14 6.24
C THR A 84 4.35 0.05 7.73
N ILE A 85 4.92 -0.80 8.60
CA ILE A 85 4.79 -0.67 10.05
C ILE A 85 5.49 0.61 10.53
N ILE A 86 6.71 0.88 10.04
CA ILE A 86 7.45 2.10 10.40
C ILE A 86 6.65 3.36 10.02
N HIS A 87 6.13 3.41 8.79
CA HIS A 87 5.45 4.62 8.30
C HIS A 87 4.00 4.76 8.76
N LYS A 88 3.26 3.66 8.89
CA LYS A 88 1.82 3.72 9.23
C LYS A 88 1.53 3.52 10.71
N ASP A 89 2.30 2.68 11.38
CA ASP A 89 1.98 2.23 12.74
C ASP A 89 2.93 2.84 13.80
N LEU A 90 4.18 3.15 13.43
CA LEU A 90 5.22 3.67 14.33
C LEU A 90 5.61 5.13 14.04
N ALA A 91 4.84 5.85 13.21
CA ALA A 91 5.24 7.09 12.54
C ALA A 91 6.17 8.02 13.36
N GLY A 92 7.19 8.56 12.69
CA GLY A 92 8.17 9.43 13.33
C GLY A 92 9.42 8.71 13.81
N PHE A 93 10.05 7.89 12.97
CA PHE A 93 11.42 7.42 13.22
C PHE A 93 12.37 8.06 12.22
N SER A 94 13.42 8.71 12.74
CA SER A 94 14.56 9.20 11.98
C SER A 94 15.74 8.21 12.10
N TYR A 95 16.80 8.43 11.31
CA TYR A 95 18.03 7.66 11.44
C TYR A 95 18.63 7.71 12.86
N ARG A 96 18.40 8.82 13.58
CA ARG A 96 18.94 9.09 14.93
C ARG A 96 17.97 8.69 16.06
N GLY A 97 16.83 8.07 15.73
CA GLY A 97 15.83 7.64 16.72
C GLY A 97 14.44 8.24 16.49
N GLN A 98 13.58 8.08 17.49
CA GLN A 98 12.16 8.40 17.41
C GLN A 98 11.88 9.91 17.63
N THR A 99 11.10 10.50 16.74
CA THR A 99 10.47 11.82 16.88
C THR A 99 9.11 11.69 17.55
N ARG A 100 8.61 12.78 18.15
CA ARG A 100 7.30 12.81 18.78
C ARG A 100 6.17 12.77 17.76
N PHE A 101 5.01 12.26 18.21
CA PHE A 101 3.76 12.40 17.48
C PHE A 101 3.14 13.77 17.73
N TYR A 102 3.01 14.54 16.66
CA TYR A 102 2.31 15.83 16.69
C TYR A 102 0.85 15.64 16.27
N SER A 103 -0.05 15.73 17.24
CA SER A 103 -1.48 15.55 17.00
C SER A 103 -2.13 16.86 16.55
N ILE A 104 -2.69 16.86 15.34
CA ILE A 104 -3.53 17.96 14.85
C ILE A 104 -5.00 17.69 15.24
N PRO A 105 -5.75 18.70 15.71
CA PRO A 105 -7.17 18.54 16.03
C PRO A 105 -7.99 18.02 14.82
N ARG A 106 -8.78 16.96 15.04
CA ARG A 106 -9.49 16.23 13.96
C ARG A 106 -10.55 17.04 13.20
N LYS A 107 -11.05 18.13 13.76
CA LYS A 107 -12.12 18.95 13.17
C LYS A 107 -11.61 20.26 12.55
N VAL A 108 -10.30 20.42 12.43
CA VAL A 108 -9.71 21.66 11.90
C VAL A 108 -9.18 21.41 10.49
N LYS A 109 -9.45 22.35 9.59
CA LYS A 109 -8.86 22.34 8.26
C LYS A 109 -7.36 22.60 8.38
N VAL A 110 -6.55 21.63 7.96
CA VAL A 110 -5.09 21.77 7.97
C VAL A 110 -4.69 22.83 6.94
N ASN A 111 -4.22 23.97 7.43
CA ASN A 111 -3.59 25.01 6.62
C ASN A 111 -2.08 25.05 6.91
N VAL A 112 -1.37 25.91 6.18
CA VAL A 112 0.09 26.02 6.29
C VAL A 112 0.49 26.42 7.70
N ASP A 113 -0.08 27.49 8.21
CA ASP A 113 0.25 28.06 9.52
C ASP A 113 0.02 27.07 10.66
N LEU A 114 -1.10 26.32 10.64
CA LEU A 114 -1.39 25.32 11.65
C LEU A 114 -0.37 24.19 11.62
N SER A 115 0.02 23.73 10.43
CA SER A 115 1.03 22.67 10.32
C SER A 115 2.43 23.14 10.72
N ILE A 116 2.79 24.40 10.42
CA ILE A 116 4.05 24.99 10.90
C ILE A 116 4.04 25.03 12.42
N ARG A 117 2.99 25.61 13.01
CA ARG A 117 2.91 25.84 14.45
C ARG A 117 2.78 24.55 15.27
N MET A 118 1.99 23.59 14.80
CA MET A 118 1.67 22.39 15.57
C MET A 118 2.60 21.20 15.30
N VAL A 119 3.29 21.20 14.15
CA VAL A 119 4.14 20.07 13.73
C VAL A 119 5.57 20.53 13.52
N LEU A 120 5.84 21.44 12.57
CA LEU A 120 7.21 21.75 12.18
C LEU A 120 7.99 22.45 13.29
N GLN A 121 7.41 23.49 13.88
CA GLN A 121 8.05 24.28 14.92
C GLN A 121 8.44 23.42 16.13
N PRO A 122 7.54 22.66 16.78
CA PRO A 122 7.94 21.83 17.90
C PRO A 122 8.90 20.69 17.50
N MET A 123 8.93 20.28 16.24
CA MET A 123 9.93 19.33 15.76
C MET A 123 11.32 19.95 15.67
N PHE A 124 11.45 21.17 15.17
CA PHE A 124 12.71 21.91 15.15
C PHE A 124 13.16 22.40 16.53
N ASP A 125 12.22 22.71 17.42
CA ASP A 125 12.53 23.22 18.76
C ASP A 125 13.00 22.10 19.69
N PHE A 126 12.42 20.90 19.56
CA PHE A 126 12.67 19.84 20.54
C PHE A 126 13.28 18.57 19.95
N ASP A 127 12.79 18.09 18.81
CA ASP A 127 13.24 16.79 18.29
C ASP A 127 14.57 16.91 17.55
N VAL A 128 14.73 17.93 16.69
CA VAL A 128 15.97 18.14 15.93
C VAL A 128 17.17 18.36 16.87
N PRO A 129 17.11 19.21 17.90
CA PRO A 129 18.23 19.37 18.83
C PRO A 129 18.50 18.11 19.64
N ASN A 130 17.47 17.39 20.11
CA ASN A 130 17.67 16.14 20.85
C ASN A 130 18.31 15.04 20.02
N LEU A 131 17.88 14.89 18.76
CA LEU A 131 18.33 13.78 17.90
C LEU A 131 19.68 14.04 17.25
N TYR A 132 20.00 15.31 16.95
CA TYR A 132 21.19 15.66 16.17
C TYR A 132 22.23 16.47 16.96
N GLY A 133 21.89 16.99 18.14
CA GLY A 133 22.82 17.72 19.00
C GLY A 133 23.51 18.87 18.28
N ALA A 134 24.84 18.85 18.27
CA ALA A 134 25.65 19.87 17.60
C ALA A 134 25.38 19.97 16.08
N ASP A 135 24.95 18.88 15.43
CA ASP A 135 24.66 18.83 14.00
C ASP A 135 23.24 19.29 13.64
N ALA A 136 22.43 19.73 14.61
CA ALA A 136 21.05 20.18 14.40
C ALA A 136 20.91 21.22 13.27
N HIS A 137 21.87 22.14 13.18
CA HIS A 137 21.88 23.22 12.16
C HIS A 137 22.07 22.72 10.72
N LYS A 138 22.50 21.45 10.52
CA LYS A 138 22.69 20.84 9.20
C LYS A 138 21.48 20.04 8.73
N VAL A 139 20.47 19.90 9.58
CA VAL A 139 19.33 19.01 9.32
C VAL A 139 18.41 19.65 8.28
N ILE A 140 18.22 18.96 7.16
CA ILE A 140 17.26 19.31 6.12
C ILE A 140 16.05 18.38 6.28
N LEU A 141 14.88 18.95 6.57
CA LEU A 141 13.65 18.19 6.64
C LEU A 141 13.04 18.02 5.25
N HIS A 142 12.88 16.77 4.83
CA HIS A 142 12.04 16.41 3.70
C HIS A 142 10.70 15.87 4.19
N MET A 143 9.59 16.47 3.76
CA MET A 143 8.25 15.92 4.00
C MET A 143 7.73 15.31 2.71
N ASP A 144 7.38 14.03 2.75
CA ASP A 144 6.69 13.36 1.64
C ASP A 144 5.38 14.11 1.37
N SER A 145 5.26 14.67 0.16
CA SER A 145 4.10 15.37 -0.41
C SER A 145 2.88 15.38 0.51
N ALA A 146 2.77 16.41 1.34
CA ALA A 146 1.57 16.60 2.14
C ALA A 146 0.41 16.89 1.17
N PHE A 147 -0.64 16.06 1.22
CA PHE A 147 -1.78 15.98 0.29
C PHE A 147 -2.45 17.35 -0.04
N SER A 148 -2.20 18.39 0.75
CA SER A 148 -2.77 19.74 0.64
C SER A 148 -1.83 20.81 0.04
N TYR A 149 -0.55 20.52 -0.18
CA TYR A 149 0.45 21.50 -0.66
C TYR A 149 0.71 21.44 -2.16
N ARG A 150 -0.30 21.10 -2.95
CA ARG A 150 -0.33 21.65 -4.31
C ARG A 150 -0.65 23.13 -4.16
N GLN A 151 0.37 23.97 -3.96
CA GLN A 151 0.26 25.34 -4.43
C GLN A 151 -0.22 25.21 -5.87
N LYS A 152 -1.46 25.66 -6.13
CA LYS A 152 -1.87 25.93 -7.50
C LYS A 152 -0.92 27.02 -7.94
N ASP A 153 0.14 26.64 -8.62
CA ASP A 153 0.94 27.57 -9.39
C ASP A 153 0.05 28.07 -10.52
N ARG A 154 -0.87 28.99 -10.18
CA ARG A 154 -1.65 29.78 -11.12
C ARG A 154 -0.72 30.89 -11.61
N ARG A 155 0.33 30.49 -12.30
CA ARG A 155 0.98 31.31 -13.33
C ARG A 155 0.91 30.56 -14.66
N VAL A 156 -0.28 30.06 -14.99
CA VAL A 156 -0.61 29.75 -16.38
C VAL A 156 -1.34 30.96 -16.90
N ALA A 157 -0.66 31.76 -17.72
CA ALA A 157 -1.25 32.84 -18.48
C ALA A 157 -2.52 32.33 -19.18
N PRO A 158 -3.62 33.11 -19.22
CA PRO A 158 -4.83 32.66 -19.90
C PRO A 158 -4.51 32.43 -21.39
N LYS A 159 -4.72 31.21 -21.87
CA LYS A 159 -4.63 30.88 -23.30
C LYS A 159 -5.61 31.76 -24.09
N PRO A 160 -5.20 32.34 -25.23
CA PRO A 160 -6.11 33.08 -26.08
C PRO A 160 -7.23 32.16 -26.59
N ARG A 161 -8.48 32.61 -26.45
CA ARG A 161 -9.66 31.95 -27.01
C ARG A 161 -9.57 32.04 -28.53
N ASN A 162 -9.43 30.90 -29.20
CA ASN A 162 -9.58 30.81 -30.66
C ASN A 162 -11.00 31.28 -31.04
N ARG A 163 -11.09 32.33 -31.85
CA ARG A 163 -12.32 32.68 -32.59
C ARG A 163 -12.59 31.55 -33.58
N VAL A 164 -13.70 30.85 -33.39
CA VAL A 164 -14.25 29.97 -34.42
C VAL A 164 -14.87 30.88 -35.48
N HIS A 165 -14.26 30.92 -36.66
CA HIS A 165 -14.95 31.27 -37.90
C HIS A 165 -15.90 30.12 -38.23
N ASN A 166 -17.17 30.42 -38.45
CA ASN A 166 -18.02 29.64 -39.33
C ASN A 166 -18.72 30.64 -40.23
N GLU A 167 -18.31 30.63 -41.49
CA GLU A 167 -19.07 31.18 -42.61
C GLU A 167 -20.24 30.25 -42.96
N ASP A 168 -21.22 30.86 -43.60
CA ASP A 168 -22.24 30.30 -44.49
C ASP A 168 -23.46 29.57 -43.91
N ARG A 169 -24.59 30.29 -43.92
CA ARG A 169 -25.78 29.86 -44.68
C ARG A 169 -26.60 31.07 -45.17
N MET A 170 -26.76 31.10 -46.49
CA MET A 170 -27.56 32.01 -47.30
C MET A 170 -29.08 31.87 -47.08
N VAL A 171 -29.80 32.77 -47.79
CA VAL A 171 -31.21 32.83 -48.23
C VAL A 171 -32.05 33.78 -47.37
N GLY A 172 -32.68 34.83 -47.91
CA GLY A 172 -32.80 35.30 -49.29
C GLY A 172 -33.77 36.48 -49.35
N GLU A 173 -33.78 37.19 -50.47
CA GLU A 173 -34.92 37.89 -51.08
C GLU A 173 -34.64 38.03 -52.58
#